data_AF-A0A1Y2B8M9-F1
#
_entry.id   AF-A0A1Y2B8M9-F1
#
_cell.length_a   1.000
_cell.length_b   1.000
_cell.length_c   1.000
_cell.angle_alpha   90.00
_cell.angle_beta   90.00
_cell.angle_gamma   90.00
#
_symmetry.space_group_name_H-M   'P 1'
#
loop_
_entity.id
_entity.type
_entity.pdbx_description
1 polymer ?
#
loop_
_entity_poly.entity_id
_entity_poly.type
_entity_poly.pdbx_seq_one_letter_code
_entity_poly.pdbx_strand_id
1 'polypeptide(L)'
;MSKNKIFVLGREEIQPYIIVKEKFYDDIENWTIENDFEYIDFENTEETEEGKNGIARAIEALETNMWENAIMKKGNEKDEESDEDKKLMEEVEDLRNKLFSKLDDDDGFDNLITNLKNLKEFGQNLPDDARRDLAAKVALSFEMQFGLEDEDIENNEL
;
A
#
# COMPACT_ATOMS: atom_id res chain seq x y z
N MET A 1 16.95 15.53 3.38
CA MET A 1 16.74 14.95 2.04
C MET A 1 15.36 15.36 1.60
N SER A 2 15.21 15.91 0.39
CA SER A 2 13.90 16.39 -0.10
C SER A 2 13.00 15.19 -0.39
N LYS A 3 11.70 15.32 -0.10
CA LYS A 3 10.70 14.29 -0.39
C LYS A 3 10.26 14.48 -1.84
N ASN A 4 10.47 13.48 -2.71
CA ASN A 4 9.90 13.52 -4.06
C ASN A 4 8.39 13.42 -3.94
N LYS A 5 7.70 14.50 -4.32
CA LYS A 5 6.24 14.53 -4.35
C LYS A 5 5.79 14.41 -5.80
N ILE A 6 4.86 13.50 -6.06
CA ILE A 6 4.35 13.21 -7.41
C ILE A 6 2.88 13.64 -7.46
N PHE A 7 2.49 14.36 -8.52
CA PHE A 7 1.11 14.77 -8.78
C PHE A 7 0.61 14.08 -10.06
N VAL A 8 -0.55 13.42 -9.99
CA VAL A 8 -1.08 12.54 -11.05
C VAL A 8 -2.47 13.01 -11.47
N LEU A 9 -2.72 13.14 -12.79
CA LEU A 9 -4.02 13.46 -13.37
C LEU A 9 -4.42 12.41 -14.41
N GLY A 10 -5.67 11.94 -14.35
CA GLY A 10 -6.31 11.13 -15.39
C GLY A 10 -7.25 11.97 -16.26
N ARG A 11 -7.36 11.66 -17.55
CA ARG A 11 -8.23 12.39 -18.49
C ARG A 11 -9.61 11.72 -18.62
N GLU A 12 -10.68 12.51 -18.56
CA GLU A 12 -12.01 12.16 -19.08
C GLU A 12 -12.20 12.87 -20.43
N GLU A 13 -12.53 12.12 -21.49
CA GLU A 13 -12.65 12.65 -22.85
C GLU A 13 -13.93 13.46 -23.05
N ILE A 14 -13.79 14.78 -23.23
CA ILE A 14 -14.86 15.63 -23.78
C ILE A 14 -14.25 16.58 -24.84
N GLN A 15 -14.70 16.46 -26.08
CA GLN A 15 -14.37 17.35 -27.21
C GLN A 15 -15.40 18.51 -27.26
N PRO A 16 -15.04 19.78 -27.62
CA PRO A 16 -13.99 20.19 -28.57
C PRO A 16 -13.06 21.29 -27.99
N TYR A 17 -11.75 21.02 -27.80
CA TYR A 17 -10.89 21.91 -27.00
C TYR A 17 -9.42 21.71 -27.40
N ILE A 18 -8.84 22.56 -28.26
CA ILE A 18 -7.39 22.52 -28.56
C ILE A 18 -6.69 23.71 -27.89
N ILE A 19 -7.21 24.93 -28.07
CA ILE A 19 -6.61 26.17 -27.51
C ILE A 19 -6.60 26.16 -25.98
N VAL A 20 -7.59 25.52 -25.35
CA VAL A 20 -7.69 25.51 -23.89
C VAL A 20 -7.27 24.18 -23.26
N LYS A 21 -6.72 23.27 -24.08
CA LYS A 21 -5.78 22.25 -23.62
C LYS A 21 -4.41 22.85 -23.32
N GLU A 22 -3.84 23.66 -24.22
CA GLU A 22 -2.50 24.28 -24.00
C GLU A 22 -2.45 25.12 -22.72
N LYS A 23 -3.40 26.04 -22.53
CA LYS A 23 -3.46 26.85 -21.30
C LYS A 23 -3.57 26.01 -20.02
N PHE A 24 -4.29 24.88 -20.09
CA PHE A 24 -4.43 23.98 -18.95
C PHE A 24 -3.12 23.26 -18.61
N TYR A 25 -2.32 22.87 -19.61
CA TYR A 25 -0.98 22.31 -19.39
C TYR A 25 -0.04 23.35 -18.79
N ASP A 26 -0.03 24.58 -19.32
CA ASP A 26 0.79 25.66 -18.77
C ASP A 26 0.43 25.94 -17.31
N ASP A 27 -0.87 25.99 -16.98
CA ASP A 27 -1.34 26.25 -15.61
C ASP A 27 -0.93 25.11 -14.65
N ILE A 28 -1.00 23.84 -15.08
CA ILE A 28 -0.58 22.69 -14.27
C ILE A 28 0.93 22.63 -14.13
N GLU A 29 1.69 22.79 -15.21
CA GLU A 29 3.14 22.74 -15.22
C GLU A 29 3.70 23.81 -14.26
N ASN A 30 3.22 25.05 -14.38
CA ASN A 30 3.61 26.13 -13.47
C ASN A 30 3.28 25.78 -12.01
N TRP A 31 2.09 25.24 -11.73
CA TRP A 31 1.72 24.85 -10.37
C TRP A 31 2.63 23.74 -9.82
N THR A 32 2.98 22.75 -10.63
CA THR A 32 3.87 21.65 -10.21
C THR A 32 5.28 22.16 -9.90
N ILE A 33 5.83 23.04 -10.74
CA ILE A 33 7.13 23.68 -10.51
C ILE A 33 7.10 24.51 -9.21
N GLU A 34 6.07 25.33 -9.01
CA GLU A 34 5.93 26.17 -7.81
C GLU A 34 5.86 25.36 -6.51
N ASN A 35 5.36 24.13 -6.58
CA ASN A 35 5.15 23.27 -5.42
C ASN A 35 6.18 22.14 -5.28
N ASP A 36 7.24 22.14 -6.11
CA ASP A 36 8.29 21.12 -6.14
C ASP A 36 7.71 19.71 -6.37
N PHE A 37 6.70 19.63 -7.25
CA PHE A 37 6.16 18.39 -7.77
C PHE A 37 6.70 18.12 -9.16
N GLU A 38 6.89 16.85 -9.47
CA GLU A 38 7.11 16.39 -10.83
C GLU A 38 5.76 16.14 -11.52
N TYR A 39 5.58 16.73 -12.70
CA TYR A 39 4.45 16.45 -13.59
C TYR A 39 4.80 15.29 -14.52
N ILE A 40 3.90 14.30 -14.62
CA ILE A 40 4.04 13.15 -15.51
C ILE A 40 2.77 13.06 -16.37
N ASP A 41 2.94 13.23 -17.69
CA ASP A 41 1.88 12.95 -18.66
C ASP A 41 1.89 11.45 -18.99
N PHE A 42 0.85 10.72 -18.56
CA PHE A 42 0.69 9.29 -18.78
C PHE A 42 0.57 8.89 -20.25
N GLU A 43 0.09 9.79 -21.10
CA GLU A 43 -0.06 9.52 -22.53
C GLU A 43 1.25 9.74 -23.30
N ASN A 44 2.20 10.47 -22.71
CA ASN A 44 3.51 10.69 -23.32
C ASN A 44 4.42 9.49 -23.05
N THR A 45 4.59 8.64 -24.06
CA THR A 45 5.47 7.47 -24.02
C THR A 45 6.76 7.67 -24.81
N GLU A 46 7.05 8.89 -25.28
CA GLU A 46 8.26 9.15 -26.05
C GLU A 46 9.48 9.08 -25.14
N GLU A 47 10.45 8.23 -25.46
CA GLU A 47 11.75 8.24 -24.77
C GLU A 47 12.55 9.45 -25.25
N THR A 48 13.02 10.26 -24.30
CA THR A 48 13.85 11.44 -24.60
C THR A 48 15.28 11.17 -24.13
N GLU A 49 16.23 11.96 -24.63
CA GLU A 49 17.61 11.93 -24.11
C GLU A 49 17.67 12.27 -22.60
N GLU A 50 16.64 12.92 -22.07
CA GLU A 50 16.50 13.33 -20.67
C GLU A 50 15.96 12.20 -19.76
N GLY A 51 15.43 11.12 -20.32
CA GLY A 51 15.03 9.93 -19.56
C GLY A 51 13.67 9.33 -19.94
N LYS A 52 13.10 8.58 -19.00
CA LYS A 52 11.79 7.91 -19.13
C LYS A 52 10.66 8.94 -19.03
N ASN A 53 9.58 8.70 -19.76
CA ASN A 53 8.33 9.47 -19.68
C ASN A 53 7.14 8.58 -19.30
N GLY A 54 5.99 9.21 -19.03
CA GLY A 54 4.73 8.54 -18.71
C GLY A 54 4.85 7.54 -17.57
N ILE A 55 4.25 6.37 -17.74
CA ILE A 55 4.22 5.31 -16.72
C ILE A 55 5.64 4.89 -16.32
N ALA A 56 6.57 4.79 -17.27
CA ALA A 56 7.94 4.36 -16.99
C ALA A 56 8.66 5.33 -16.04
N ARG A 57 8.38 6.64 -16.14
CA ARG A 57 8.89 7.65 -15.21
C ARG A 57 8.28 7.52 -13.82
N ALA A 58 6.97 7.28 -13.76
CA ALA A 58 6.26 7.11 -12.49
C ALA A 58 6.76 5.88 -11.73
N ILE A 59 6.97 4.75 -12.42
CA ILE A 59 7.53 3.53 -11.84
C ILE A 59 8.94 3.81 -11.31
N GLU A 60 9.81 4.44 -12.09
CA GLU A 60 11.17 4.76 -11.64
C GLU A 60 11.18 5.68 -10.42
N ALA A 61 10.28 6.66 -10.35
CA ALA A 61 10.13 7.52 -9.17
C ALA A 61 9.71 6.72 -7.93
N LEU A 62 8.81 5.74 -8.10
CA LEU A 62 8.34 4.87 -7.01
C LEU A 62 9.44 3.90 -6.55
N GLU A 63 10.18 3.31 -7.48
CA GLU A 63 11.27 2.35 -7.21
C GLU A 63 12.47 3.01 -6.53
N THR A 64 12.77 4.26 -6.87
CA THR A 64 13.89 5.03 -6.29
C THR A 64 13.52 5.72 -4.98
N ASN A 65 12.24 5.79 -4.64
CA ASN A 65 11.80 6.41 -3.41
C ASN A 65 12.16 5.56 -2.19
N MET A 66 12.80 6.20 -1.21
CA MET A 66 13.04 5.63 0.10
C MET A 66 11.86 5.95 1.01
N TRP A 67 11.02 4.96 1.26
CA TRP A 67 9.85 5.09 2.11
C TRP A 67 10.27 4.98 3.58
N GLU A 68 10.17 6.08 4.33
CA GLU A 68 10.44 6.09 5.76
C GLU A 68 9.60 5.00 6.45
N ASN A 69 10.27 4.07 7.13
CA ASN A 69 9.68 2.92 7.83
C ASN A 69 9.13 1.77 6.96
N ALA A 70 9.45 1.74 5.66
CA ALA A 70 9.27 0.55 4.83
C ALA A 70 10.54 -0.31 4.85
N ILE A 71 10.37 -1.62 5.02
CA ILE A 71 11.47 -2.59 4.95
C ILE A 71 11.28 -3.34 3.62
N MET A 72 12.23 -3.20 2.70
CA MET A 72 12.20 -3.96 1.45
C MET A 72 12.35 -5.44 1.74
N LYS A 73 11.42 -6.26 1.25
CA LYS A 73 11.62 -7.71 1.20
C LYS A 73 12.83 -7.98 0.30
N LYS A 74 13.81 -8.76 0.77
CA LYS A 74 14.97 -9.14 -0.06
C LYS A 74 14.46 -9.95 -1.25
N GLY A 75 14.96 -9.64 -2.44
CA GLY A 75 14.40 -10.07 -3.72
C GLY A 75 14.25 -11.59 -3.89
N ASN A 76 13.24 -11.95 -4.70
CA ASN A 76 12.86 -13.30 -5.14
C ASN A 76 14.03 -14.12 -5.72
N GLU A 77 14.70 -14.91 -4.88
CA GLU A 77 15.40 -16.12 -5.32
C GLU A 77 14.77 -17.33 -4.64
N LYS A 78 13.56 -17.72 -5.08
CA LYS A 78 12.74 -18.82 -4.56
C LYS A 78 12.35 -18.63 -3.08
N ASP A 79 11.05 -18.63 -2.83
CA ASP A 79 10.42 -18.49 -1.52
C ASP A 79 10.82 -19.61 -0.53
N GLU A 80 12.04 -19.53 -0.01
CA GLU A 80 12.32 -19.97 1.34
C GLU A 80 11.84 -18.84 2.23
N GLU A 81 10.61 -18.99 2.73
CA GLU A 81 10.06 -18.17 3.81
C GLU A 81 11.16 -17.97 4.87
N SER A 82 11.58 -16.71 5.03
CA SER A 82 12.66 -16.35 5.95
C SER A 82 12.35 -16.90 7.34
N ASP A 83 13.36 -17.26 8.13
CA ASP A 83 13.13 -17.63 9.54
C ASP A 83 12.38 -16.52 10.31
N GLU A 84 12.53 -15.26 9.87
CA GLU A 84 11.77 -14.12 10.39
C GLU A 84 10.30 -14.13 9.93
N ASP A 85 10.04 -14.47 8.67
CA ASP A 85 8.68 -14.54 8.12
C ASP A 85 7.91 -15.71 8.74
N LYS A 86 8.56 -16.88 8.89
CA LYS A 86 8.00 -18.04 9.61
C LYS A 86 7.60 -17.67 11.03
N LYS A 87 8.47 -16.94 11.73
CA LYS A 87 8.20 -16.48 13.10
C LYS A 87 7.03 -15.49 13.14
N LEU A 88 6.96 -14.56 12.18
CA LEU A 88 5.82 -13.64 12.07
C LEU A 88 4.52 -14.42 11.85
N MET A 89 4.51 -15.37 10.93
CA MET A 89 3.34 -16.19 10.62
C MET A 89 2.91 -17.06 11.81
N GLU A 90 3.85 -17.64 12.55
CA GLU A 90 3.57 -18.37 13.80
C GLU A 90 2.90 -17.45 14.84
N GLU A 91 3.42 -16.23 15.03
CA GLU A 91 2.85 -15.25 15.96
C GLU A 91 1.44 -14.78 15.53
N VAL A 92 1.20 -14.64 14.22
CA VAL A 92 -0.12 -14.29 13.67
C VAL A 92 -1.10 -15.45 13.86
N GLU A 93 -0.69 -16.69 13.61
CA GLU A 93 -1.51 -17.87 13.81
C GLU A 93 -1.90 -18.06 15.29
N ASP A 94 -0.95 -17.86 16.20
CA ASP A 94 -1.20 -17.84 17.64
C ASP A 94 -2.23 -16.77 18.05
N LEU A 95 -2.14 -15.58 17.46
CA LEU A 95 -3.06 -14.49 17.73
C LEU A 95 -4.45 -14.79 17.15
N ARG A 96 -4.53 -15.29 15.93
CA ARG A 96 -5.78 -15.75 15.29
C ARG A 96 -6.47 -16.79 16.15
N ASN A 97 -5.74 -17.80 16.61
CA ASN A 97 -6.28 -18.85 17.46
C ASN A 97 -6.80 -18.28 18.80
N LYS A 98 -6.09 -17.33 19.41
CA LYS A 98 -6.58 -16.65 20.63
C LYS A 98 -7.85 -15.83 20.41
N LEU A 99 -7.99 -15.19 19.25
CA LEU A 99 -9.14 -14.34 18.93
C LEU A 99 -10.36 -15.16 18.49
N PHE A 100 -10.17 -16.17 17.64
CA PHE A 100 -11.25 -16.80 16.88
C PHE A 100 -11.51 -18.27 17.22
N SER A 101 -10.68 -18.94 18.02
CA SER A 101 -10.88 -20.39 18.32
C SER A 101 -12.22 -20.74 18.97
N LYS A 102 -12.86 -19.78 19.62
CA LYS A 102 -14.16 -19.93 20.28
C LYS A 102 -15.30 -19.26 19.52
N LEU A 103 -15.06 -18.76 18.31
CA LEU A 103 -16.05 -17.94 17.60
C LEU A 103 -17.36 -18.70 17.35
N ASP A 104 -17.27 -20.02 17.14
CA ASP A 104 -18.41 -20.91 16.88
C ASP A 104 -19.16 -21.35 18.16
N ASP A 105 -18.66 -21.01 19.35
CA ASP A 105 -19.34 -21.30 20.62
C ASP A 105 -20.53 -20.32 20.84
N ASP A 106 -21.50 -20.70 21.69
CA ASP A 106 -22.69 -19.88 22.00
C ASP A 106 -22.32 -18.46 22.49
N ASP A 107 -21.22 -18.33 23.25
CA ASP A 107 -20.68 -17.05 23.74
C ASP A 107 -19.45 -16.58 22.94
N GLY A 108 -19.24 -17.11 21.73
CA GLY A 108 -18.02 -16.92 20.95
C GLY A 108 -17.72 -15.47 20.62
N PHE A 109 -18.75 -14.71 20.25
CA PHE A 109 -18.62 -13.29 19.93
C PHE A 109 -18.28 -12.44 21.17
N ASP A 110 -18.88 -12.72 22.33
CA ASP A 110 -18.58 -12.00 23.58
C ASP A 110 -17.15 -12.28 24.05
N ASN A 111 -16.67 -13.51 23.85
CA ASN A 111 -15.28 -13.89 24.08
C ASN A 111 -14.32 -13.12 23.15
N LEU A 112 -14.63 -13.03 21.85
CA LEU A 112 -13.86 -12.25 20.88
C LEU A 112 -13.77 -10.77 21.30
N ILE A 113 -14.90 -10.14 21.63
CA ILE A 113 -14.94 -8.74 22.04
C ILE A 113 -14.14 -8.51 23.33
N THR A 114 -14.22 -9.44 24.29
CA THR A 114 -13.44 -9.38 25.53
C THR A 114 -11.94 -9.47 25.24
N ASN A 115 -11.53 -10.41 24.39
CA ASN A 115 -10.13 -10.55 23.99
C ASN A 115 -9.61 -9.31 23.24
N LEU A 116 -10.42 -8.73 22.33
CA LEU A 116 -10.07 -7.50 21.61
C LEU A 116 -9.94 -6.30 22.56
N LYS A 117 -10.81 -6.18 23.58
CA LYS A 117 -10.70 -5.12 24.60
C LYS A 117 -9.40 -5.24 25.38
N ASN A 118 -9.06 -6.44 25.83
CA ASN A 118 -7.81 -6.71 26.55
C ASN A 118 -6.59 -6.40 25.67
N LEU A 119 -6.63 -6.78 24.39
CA LEU A 119 -5.55 -6.52 23.44
C LEU A 119 -5.37 -5.02 23.17
N LYS A 120 -6.49 -4.28 23.05
CA LYS A 120 -6.49 -2.83 22.91
C LYS A 120 -5.88 -2.14 24.14
N GLU A 121 -6.29 -2.54 25.34
CA GLU A 121 -5.76 -1.97 26.59
C GLU A 121 -4.26 -2.25 26.75
N PHE A 122 -3.81 -3.46 26.41
CA PHE A 122 -2.39 -3.80 26.35
C PHE A 122 -1.65 -2.91 25.35
N GLY A 123 -2.17 -2.80 24.11
CA GLY A 123 -1.57 -2.00 23.05
C GLY A 123 -1.46 -0.51 23.39
N GLN A 124 -2.39 0.05 24.17
CA GLN A 124 -2.31 1.45 24.59
C GLN A 124 -1.07 1.77 25.44
N ASN A 125 -0.49 0.78 26.11
CA ASN A 125 0.68 0.92 26.95
C ASN A 125 2.01 0.67 26.22
N LEU A 126 1.98 0.35 24.91
CA LEU A 126 3.17 0.08 24.12
C LEU A 126 3.71 1.36 23.43
N PRO A 127 5.04 1.43 23.17
CA PRO A 127 5.63 2.42 22.25
C PRO A 127 5.06 2.33 20.83
N ASP A 128 5.16 3.41 20.05
CA ASP A 128 4.52 3.51 18.74
C ASP A 128 4.88 2.37 17.77
N ASP A 129 6.17 2.02 17.68
CA ASP A 129 6.65 0.93 16.83
C ASP A 129 6.02 -0.42 17.22
N ALA A 130 5.94 -0.70 18.52
CA ALA A 130 5.36 -1.94 19.03
C ALA A 130 3.82 -1.95 18.91
N ARG A 131 3.16 -0.79 18.97
CA ARG A 131 1.72 -0.67 18.68
C ARG A 131 1.42 -0.97 17.22
N ARG A 132 2.25 -0.46 16.31
CA ARG A 132 2.13 -0.69 14.88
C ARG A 132 2.30 -2.16 14.54
N ASP A 133 3.29 -2.82 15.15
CA ASP A 133 3.52 -4.26 15.01
C ASP A 133 2.32 -5.08 15.50
N LEU A 134 1.78 -4.76 16.68
CA LEU A 134 0.58 -5.41 17.20
C LEU A 134 -0.64 -5.21 16.29
N ALA A 135 -0.84 -3.99 15.78
CA ALA A 135 -1.94 -3.68 14.86
C ALA A 135 -1.82 -4.47 13.54
N ALA A 136 -0.61 -4.60 13.00
CA ALA A 136 -0.34 -5.42 11.82
C ALA A 136 -0.70 -6.89 12.07
N LYS A 137 -0.24 -7.48 13.19
CA LYS A 137 -0.57 -8.87 13.55
C LYS A 137 -2.07 -9.10 13.72
N VAL A 138 -2.79 -8.14 14.32
CA VAL A 138 -4.25 -8.20 14.41
C VAL A 138 -4.87 -8.18 13.01
N ALA A 139 -4.48 -7.25 12.15
CA ALA A 139 -5.00 -7.17 10.79
C ALA A 139 -4.77 -8.48 10.00
N LEU A 140 -3.55 -9.02 10.04
CA LEU A 140 -3.21 -10.30 9.40
C LEU A 140 -4.04 -11.46 10.00
N SER A 141 -4.28 -11.47 11.32
CA SER A 141 -5.13 -12.50 11.95
C SER A 141 -6.57 -12.46 11.43
N PHE A 142 -7.11 -11.25 11.19
CA PHE A 142 -8.43 -11.08 10.60
C PHE A 142 -8.45 -11.50 9.13
N GLU A 143 -7.44 -11.11 8.36
CA GLU A 143 -7.27 -11.52 6.97
C GLU A 143 -7.24 -13.05 6.84
N MET A 144 -6.43 -13.73 7.66
CA MET A 144 -6.37 -15.20 7.69
C MET A 144 -7.69 -15.87 8.13
N GLN A 145 -8.48 -15.23 8.98
CA GLN A 145 -9.73 -15.81 9.48
C GLN A 145 -10.89 -15.63 8.51
N PHE A 146 -11.01 -14.44 7.93
CA PHE A 146 -12.16 -14.08 7.12
C PHE A 146 -11.91 -14.23 5.63
N GLY A 147 -10.65 -14.35 5.21
CA GLY A 147 -10.28 -14.36 3.81
C GLY A 147 -10.81 -13.11 3.14
N LEU A 148 -10.02 -12.04 3.10
CA LEU A 148 -10.16 -11.15 1.94
C LEU A 148 -9.68 -12.02 0.78
N GLU A 149 -10.58 -12.82 0.21
CA GLU A 149 -10.29 -13.63 -0.97
C GLU A 149 -9.56 -12.70 -1.92
N ASP A 150 -8.33 -13.08 -2.26
CA ASP A 150 -7.70 -12.58 -3.47
C ASP A 150 -8.75 -12.85 -4.54
N GLU A 151 -9.50 -11.81 -4.93
CA GLU A 151 -10.06 -11.79 -6.27
C GLU A 151 -8.82 -11.93 -7.14
N ASP A 152 -8.53 -13.18 -7.51
CA ASP A 152 -7.69 -13.51 -8.63
C ASP A 152 -8.18 -12.58 -9.73
N ILE A 153 -7.44 -11.49 -9.96
CA ILE A 153 -7.56 -10.71 -11.18
C ILE A 153 -7.04 -11.69 -12.23
N GLU A 154 -7.92 -12.61 -12.64
CA GLU A 154 -7.78 -13.38 -13.85
C GLU A 154 -7.56 -12.33 -14.93
N ASN A 155 -6.31 -12.20 -15.32
CA ASN A 155 -5.90 -11.65 -16.60
C ASN A 155 -6.63 -12.47 -17.66
N ASN A 156 -7.88 -12.11 -17.95
CA ASN A 156 -8.56 -12.57 -19.13
C ASN A 156 -8.12 -11.67 -20.27
N GLU A 157 -6.93 -11.98 -20.80
CA GLU A 157 -6.57 -11.62 -22.16
C GLU A 157 -7.64 -12.18 -23.11
N LEU A 158 -8.47 -11.32 -23.69
CA LEU A 158 -9.01 -11.46 -25.06
C LEU A 158 -9.36 -10.09 -25.65
#